data_AF-A0A1H1RUA0-F1
#
_entry.id   AF-A0A1H1RUA0-F1
#
_cell.length_a   1.000
_cell.length_b   1.000
_cell.length_c   1.000
_cell.angle_alpha   90.00
_cell.angle_beta   90.00
_cell.angle_gamma   90.00
#
_symmetry.space_group_name_H-M   'P 1'
#
loop_
_entity.id
_entity.type
_entity.pdbx_description
1 polymer ?
#
loop_
_entity_poly.entity_id
_entity_poly.type
_entity_poly.pdbx_seq_one_letter_code
_entity_poly.pdbx_strand_id
1 'polypeptide(L)'
;MTLYLIVGLPGAGKTTRAKELEVSESALRLTPDDWQRAIFCDDSPTRWRSSERVDHRERIEGKLVEVGMRAAQLGVDVVLDFGLWGRDERSALRSIAASLGIVAQVVYLPIDYAEQRRRVTSRYASEPGQFQMDDTELEGWHGVFQVPDEDELSGAPIPPVPPGHRTWSHWASTRWPSLPEL
;
A
#
# COMPACT_ATOMS: atom_id res chain seq x y z
N MET A 1 -0.42 -19.37 -4.45
CA MET A 1 -0.22 -17.98 -4.88
C MET A 1 -0.18 -17.10 -3.68
N THR A 2 0.68 -16.10 -3.74
CA THR A 2 1.03 -15.22 -2.64
C THR A 2 0.72 -13.79 -3.04
N LEU A 3 -0.03 -13.10 -2.18
CA LEU A 3 -0.24 -11.68 -2.21
C LEU A 3 0.72 -11.02 -1.23
N TYR A 4 1.78 -10.39 -1.74
CA TYR A 4 2.74 -9.63 -0.95
C TYR A 4 2.20 -8.22 -0.69
N LEU A 5 2.01 -7.88 0.59
CA LEU A 5 1.55 -6.58 1.05
C LEU A 5 2.77 -5.78 1.51
N ILE A 6 3.21 -4.80 0.71
CA ILE A 6 4.40 -4.01 1.06
C ILE A 6 3.99 -2.88 2.01
N VAL A 7 4.57 -2.91 3.22
CA VAL A 7 4.23 -2.00 4.31
C VAL A 7 5.43 -1.15 4.71
N GLY A 8 5.20 0.15 4.90
CA GLY A 8 6.22 1.05 5.45
C GLY A 8 6.03 2.51 5.05
N LEU A 9 6.77 3.37 5.72
CA LEU A 9 6.73 4.82 5.48
C LEU A 9 7.49 5.22 4.20
N PRO A 10 7.23 6.41 3.62
CA PRO A 10 8.04 6.95 2.53
C PRO A 10 9.52 6.98 2.93
N GLY A 11 10.41 6.55 2.04
CA GLY A 11 11.85 6.41 2.34
C GLY A 11 12.27 5.04 2.91
N ALA A 12 11.35 4.18 3.33
CA ALA A 12 11.68 2.86 3.90
C ALA A 12 12.32 1.86 2.90
N GLY A 13 12.33 2.17 1.60
CA GLY A 13 12.84 1.25 0.57
C GLY A 13 11.80 0.29 -0.01
N LYS A 14 10.51 0.55 0.24
CA LYS A 14 9.38 -0.27 -0.25
C LYS A 14 9.46 -0.61 -1.73
N THR A 15 9.61 0.40 -2.59
CA THR A 15 9.64 0.21 -4.04
C THR A 15 10.83 -0.63 -4.50
N THR A 16 11.97 -0.53 -3.82
CA THR A 16 13.12 -1.41 -4.08
C THR A 16 12.75 -2.86 -3.76
N ARG A 17 12.21 -3.11 -2.56
CA ARG A 17 11.82 -4.46 -2.15
C ARG A 17 10.69 -5.04 -3.00
N ALA A 18 9.74 -4.20 -3.42
CA ALA A 18 8.66 -4.60 -4.31
C ALA A 18 9.19 -5.05 -5.68
N LYS A 19 10.17 -4.35 -6.24
CA LYS A 19 10.84 -4.72 -7.50
C LYS A 19 11.68 -5.99 -7.36
N GLU A 20 12.31 -6.19 -6.21
CA GLU A 20 13.01 -7.46 -5.94
C GLU A 20 12.04 -8.64 -5.96
N LEU A 21 10.90 -8.53 -5.27
CA LEU A 21 9.86 -9.56 -5.23
C LEU A 21 9.18 -9.79 -6.59
N GLU A 22 8.95 -8.72 -7.35
CA GLU A 22 8.47 -8.79 -8.74
C GLU A 22 9.34 -9.75 -9.58
N VAL A 23 10.66 -9.66 -9.44
CA VAL A 23 11.60 -10.52 -10.15
C VAL A 23 11.74 -11.90 -9.51
N SER A 24 11.96 -11.97 -8.19
CA SER A 24 12.28 -13.25 -7.52
C SER A 24 11.11 -14.22 -7.51
N GLU A 25 9.88 -13.71 -7.40
CA GLU A 25 8.66 -14.52 -7.30
C GLU A 25 7.89 -14.58 -8.63
N SER A 26 8.41 -13.98 -9.70
CA SER A 26 7.67 -13.80 -10.96
C SER A 26 6.28 -13.17 -10.74
N ALA A 27 6.25 -12.15 -9.88
CA ALA A 27 5.01 -11.56 -9.38
C ALA A 27 4.59 -10.32 -10.18
N LEU A 28 3.29 -10.10 -10.32
CA LEU A 28 2.73 -8.85 -10.85
C LEU A 28 2.81 -7.76 -9.78
N ARG A 29 3.67 -6.75 -9.98
CA ARG A 29 3.75 -5.59 -9.09
C ARG A 29 2.74 -4.52 -9.49
N LEU A 30 1.92 -4.12 -8.53
CA LEU A 30 0.92 -3.07 -8.67
C LEU A 30 1.23 -1.95 -7.69
N THR A 31 1.32 -0.72 -8.20
CA THR A 31 1.53 0.48 -7.37
C THR A 31 0.67 1.64 -7.89
N PRO A 32 -0.02 2.39 -7.01
CA PRO A 32 -0.79 3.55 -7.44
C PRO A 32 0.10 4.70 -7.95
N ASP A 33 1.39 4.72 -7.59
CA ASP A 33 2.30 5.80 -7.94
C ASP A 33 2.58 5.85 -9.46
N ASP A 34 2.67 4.69 -10.12
CA ASP A 34 2.84 4.61 -11.58
C ASP A 34 1.62 5.17 -12.32
N TRP A 35 0.42 4.88 -11.83
CA TRP A 35 -0.83 5.35 -12.41
C TRP A 35 -1.06 6.85 -12.16
N GLN A 36 -0.75 7.33 -10.96
CA GLN A 36 -0.83 8.77 -10.67
C GLN A 36 0.10 9.57 -11.57
N ARG A 37 1.35 9.12 -11.76
CA ARG A 37 2.28 9.78 -12.69
C ARG A 37 1.79 9.75 -14.13
N ALA A 38 1.20 8.64 -14.58
CA ALA A 38 0.73 8.49 -15.95
C ALA A 38 -0.53 9.31 -16.24
N ILE A 39 -1.49 9.35 -15.30
CA ILE A 39 -2.79 10.04 -15.47
C ILE A 39 -2.65 11.55 -15.22
N PHE A 40 -1.81 11.94 -14.26
CA PHE A 40 -1.66 13.32 -13.79
C PHE A 40 -0.26 13.88 -14.06
N CYS A 41 0.30 13.59 -15.24
CA CYS A 41 1.67 13.99 -15.60
C CYS A 41 1.90 15.51 -15.58
N ASP A 42 0.85 16.31 -15.81
CA ASP A 42 0.90 17.78 -15.88
C ASP A 42 0.58 18.48 -14.54
N ASP A 43 0.49 17.71 -13.45
CA ASP A 43 0.16 18.28 -12.15
C ASP A 43 1.25 19.16 -11.55
N SER A 44 0.82 20.16 -10.77
CA SER A 44 1.76 20.93 -9.96
C SER A 44 2.42 20.03 -8.91
N PRO A 45 3.68 20.30 -8.52
CA PRO A 45 4.42 19.49 -7.54
C PRO A 45 3.76 19.39 -6.14
N THR A 46 2.77 20.23 -5.85
CA THR A 46 2.06 20.27 -4.57
C THR A 46 0.65 19.67 -4.64
N ARG A 47 0.10 19.43 -5.84
CA ARG A 47 -1.30 19.02 -6.01
C ARG A 47 -1.57 17.62 -5.45
N TRP A 48 -0.56 16.77 -5.32
CA TRP A 48 -0.71 15.42 -4.74
C TRP A 48 -1.29 15.40 -3.32
N ARG A 49 -1.22 16.52 -2.58
CA ARG A 49 -1.80 16.69 -1.23
C ARG A 49 -3.28 17.08 -1.23
N SER A 50 -3.86 17.39 -2.39
CA SER A 50 -5.26 17.82 -2.44
C SER A 50 -6.19 16.66 -2.07
N SER A 51 -7.33 16.98 -1.45
CA SER A 51 -8.39 15.99 -1.20
C SER A 51 -8.80 15.27 -2.48
N GLU A 52 -8.87 16.02 -3.59
CA GLU A 52 -9.12 15.46 -4.92
C GLU A 52 -8.09 14.36 -5.27
N ARG A 53 -6.79 14.54 -5.01
CA ARG A 53 -5.77 13.52 -5.33
C ARG A 53 -5.80 12.32 -4.41
N VAL A 54 -6.12 12.53 -3.13
CA VAL A 54 -6.39 11.43 -2.19
C VAL A 54 -7.54 10.57 -2.72
N ASP A 55 -8.66 11.20 -3.07
CA ASP A 55 -9.84 10.55 -3.65
C ASP A 55 -9.54 9.77 -4.96
N HIS A 56 -8.66 10.29 -5.81
CA HIS A 56 -8.24 9.59 -7.03
C HIS A 56 -7.32 8.41 -6.73
N ARG A 57 -6.38 8.57 -5.79
CA ARG A 57 -5.49 7.50 -5.34
C ARG A 57 -6.30 6.34 -4.79
N GLU A 58 -7.30 6.58 -3.95
CA GLU A 58 -8.16 5.52 -3.39
C GLU A 58 -8.92 4.74 -4.46
N ARG A 59 -9.41 5.42 -5.51
CA ARG A 59 -10.05 4.78 -6.67
C ARG A 59 -9.06 3.99 -7.53
N ILE A 60 -7.82 4.45 -7.67
CA ILE A 60 -6.77 3.70 -8.36
C ILE A 60 -6.43 2.44 -7.54
N GLU A 61 -6.17 2.60 -6.24
CA GLU A 61 -5.86 1.49 -5.34
C GLU A 61 -6.96 0.42 -5.37
N GLY A 62 -8.25 0.80 -5.33
CA GLY A 62 -9.34 -0.17 -5.43
C GLY A 62 -9.34 -1.00 -6.71
N LYS A 63 -9.02 -0.39 -7.86
CA LYS A 63 -8.87 -1.11 -9.13
C LYS A 63 -7.64 -2.01 -9.15
N LEU A 64 -6.54 -1.55 -8.55
CA LEU A 64 -5.35 -2.38 -8.42
C LEU A 64 -5.57 -3.57 -7.48
N VAL A 65 -6.33 -3.42 -6.39
CA VAL A 65 -6.73 -4.55 -5.54
C VAL A 65 -7.59 -5.53 -6.33
N GLU A 66 -8.61 -5.06 -7.05
CA GLU A 66 -9.47 -5.91 -7.88
C GLU A 66 -8.66 -6.73 -8.90
N VAL A 67 -7.78 -6.07 -9.65
CA VAL A 67 -6.89 -6.71 -10.64
C VAL A 67 -5.92 -7.68 -9.96
N GLY A 68 -5.31 -7.29 -8.84
CA GLY A 68 -4.38 -8.12 -8.09
C GLY A 68 -5.03 -9.40 -7.56
N MET A 69 -6.20 -9.29 -6.94
CA MET A 69 -6.95 -10.46 -6.48
C MET A 69 -7.29 -11.40 -7.63
N ARG A 70 -7.71 -10.85 -8.79
CA ARG A 70 -8.00 -11.66 -9.97
C ARG A 70 -6.75 -12.36 -10.52
N ALA A 71 -5.62 -11.67 -10.59
CA ALA A 71 -4.35 -12.25 -11.03
C ALA A 71 -3.90 -13.40 -10.11
N ALA A 72 -4.04 -13.22 -8.79
CA ALA A 72 -3.73 -14.25 -7.81
C ALA A 72 -4.62 -15.50 -7.93
N GLN A 73 -5.92 -15.32 -8.19
CA GLN A 73 -6.80 -16.46 -8.51
C GLN A 73 -6.42 -17.20 -9.80
N LEU A 74 -5.78 -16.50 -10.74
CA LEU A 74 -5.31 -17.06 -12.01
C LEU A 74 -3.92 -17.72 -11.90
N GLY A 75 -3.33 -17.81 -10.71
CA GLY A 75 -2.04 -18.48 -10.54
C GLY A 75 -0.82 -17.55 -10.65
N VAL A 76 -0.99 -16.24 -10.48
CA VAL A 76 0.11 -15.26 -10.54
C VAL A 76 0.34 -14.67 -9.16
N ASP A 77 1.58 -14.69 -8.66
CA ASP A 77 1.92 -13.99 -7.43
C ASP A 77 1.78 -12.47 -7.61
N VAL A 78 1.40 -11.73 -6.58
CA VAL A 78 1.08 -10.30 -6.70
C VAL A 78 1.76 -9.51 -5.61
N VAL A 79 2.33 -8.35 -5.97
CA VAL A 79 2.91 -7.39 -5.03
C VAL A 79 2.07 -6.12 -5.02
N LEU A 80 1.47 -5.78 -3.87
CA LEU A 80 0.79 -4.49 -3.67
C LEU A 80 1.77 -3.50 -2.99
N ASP A 81 2.38 -2.62 -3.77
CA ASP A 81 3.31 -1.58 -3.31
C ASP A 81 2.58 -0.27 -3.02
N PHE A 82 1.75 -0.29 -1.98
CA PHE A 82 0.85 0.82 -1.61
C PHE A 82 1.29 1.52 -0.32
N GLY A 83 2.08 0.85 0.53
CA GLY A 83 2.53 1.33 1.84
C GLY A 83 1.66 0.88 3.02
N LEU A 84 0.34 0.76 2.82
CA LEU A 84 -0.64 0.13 3.74
C LEU A 84 -0.45 0.48 5.22
N TRP A 85 -0.68 1.75 5.56
CA TRP A 85 -0.31 2.33 6.86
C TRP A 85 -1.22 1.88 8.00
N GLY A 86 -2.49 1.59 7.69
CA GLY A 86 -3.47 1.13 8.67
C GLY A 86 -3.52 -0.39 8.81
N ARG A 87 -3.74 -0.87 10.03
CA ARG A 87 -3.97 -2.29 10.35
C ARG A 87 -5.22 -2.83 9.64
N ASP A 88 -6.26 -2.00 9.54
CA ASP A 88 -7.52 -2.40 8.91
C ASP A 88 -7.35 -2.61 7.39
N GLU A 89 -6.54 -1.78 6.72
CA GLU A 89 -6.21 -1.97 5.29
C GLU A 89 -5.56 -3.33 5.06
N ARG A 90 -4.59 -3.69 5.92
CA ARG A 90 -3.88 -4.97 5.83
C ARG A 90 -4.79 -6.14 6.18
N SER A 91 -5.60 -6.01 7.22
CA SER A 91 -6.55 -7.03 7.66
C SER A 91 -7.60 -7.31 6.58
N ALA A 92 -8.11 -6.25 5.93
CA ALA A 92 -9.04 -6.36 4.82
C ALA A 92 -8.46 -7.16 3.65
N LEU A 93 -7.26 -6.80 3.19
CA LEU A 93 -6.59 -7.47 2.07
C LEU A 93 -6.25 -8.93 2.40
N ARG A 94 -5.76 -9.19 3.62
CA ARG A 94 -5.53 -10.58 4.10
C ARG A 94 -6.82 -11.38 4.13
N SER A 95 -7.94 -10.78 4.53
CA SER A 95 -9.24 -11.46 4.62
C SER A 95 -9.80 -11.80 3.26
N ILE A 96 -9.70 -10.88 2.30
CA ILE A 96 -10.14 -11.11 0.92
C ILE A 96 -9.24 -12.15 0.26
N ALA A 97 -7.92 -12.09 0.45
CA ALA A 97 -7.02 -13.11 -0.06
C ALA A 97 -7.38 -14.51 0.50
N ALA A 98 -7.61 -14.60 1.81
CA ALA A 98 -7.97 -15.85 2.48
C ALA A 98 -9.30 -16.44 1.96
N SER A 99 -10.33 -15.62 1.72
CA SER A 99 -11.61 -16.10 1.17
C SER A 99 -11.48 -16.66 -0.25
N LEU A 100 -10.44 -16.25 -0.98
CA LEU A 100 -10.10 -16.71 -2.32
C LEU A 100 -9.06 -17.84 -2.34
N GLY A 101 -8.63 -18.34 -1.18
CA GLY A 101 -7.61 -19.38 -1.06
C GLY A 101 -6.18 -18.90 -1.40
N ILE A 102 -5.93 -17.59 -1.34
CA ILE A 102 -4.64 -16.94 -1.60
C ILE A 102 -3.95 -16.69 -0.26
N VAL A 103 -2.64 -16.97 -0.19
CA VAL A 103 -1.83 -16.64 0.98
C VAL A 103 -1.47 -15.16 0.92
N ALA A 104 -1.74 -14.39 1.97
CA ALA A 104 -1.28 -13.01 2.07
C ALA A 104 -0.09 -12.90 3.02
N GLN A 105 1.00 -12.30 2.54
CA GLN A 105 2.23 -12.09 3.30
C GLN A 105 2.48 -10.59 3.51
N VAL A 106 2.58 -10.17 4.76
CA VAL A 106 2.95 -8.79 5.11
C VAL A 106 4.47 -8.64 5.04
N VAL A 107 4.94 -7.74 4.18
CA VAL A 107 6.36 -7.42 4.02
C VAL A 107 6.60 -6.02 4.55
N TYR A 108 6.99 -5.94 5.83
CA TYR A 108 7.24 -4.68 6.52
C TYR A 108 8.69 -4.22 6.38
N LEU A 109 8.88 -2.96 6.00
CA LEU A 109 10.17 -2.29 6.00
C LEU A 109 10.20 -1.21 7.08
N PRO A 110 10.84 -1.47 8.24
CA PRO A 110 10.99 -0.48 9.29
C PRO A 110 11.96 0.62 8.87
N ILE A 111 11.70 1.84 9.36
CA ILE A 111 12.60 2.97 9.22
C ILE A 111 12.42 3.89 10.44
N ASP A 112 13.52 4.33 11.03
CA ASP A 112 13.49 5.37 12.06
C ASP A 112 13.37 6.76 11.42
N TYR A 113 12.92 7.73 12.22
CA TYR A 113 12.68 9.09 11.75
C TYR A 113 13.92 9.76 11.16
N ALA A 114 15.09 9.57 11.79
CA ALA A 114 16.33 10.23 11.35
C ALA A 114 16.77 9.72 9.97
N GLU A 115 16.72 8.40 9.76
CA GLU A 115 17.02 7.78 8.49
C GLU A 115 15.95 8.10 7.43
N GLN A 116 14.67 8.14 7.81
CA GLN A 116 13.58 8.55 6.94
C GLN A 116 13.84 9.94 6.38
N ARG A 117 14.08 10.92 7.27
CA ARG A 117 14.39 12.30 6.93
C ARG A 117 15.59 12.39 5.99
N ARG A 118 16.69 11.71 6.33
CA ARG A 118 17.90 11.69 5.50
C ARG A 118 17.60 11.19 4.08
N ARG A 119 16.86 10.08 3.95
CA ARG A 119 16.54 9.49 2.64
C ARG A 119 15.60 10.34 1.80
N VAL A 120 14.52 10.88 2.39
CA VAL A 120 13.58 11.71 1.63
C VAL A 120 14.22 13.01 1.17
N THR A 121 15.04 13.65 2.01
CA THR A 121 15.81 14.85 1.62
C THR A 121 16.80 14.54 0.51
N SER A 122 17.57 13.45 0.65
CA SER A 122 18.54 13.04 -0.38
C SER A 122 17.86 12.77 -1.72
N ARG A 123 16.73 12.05 -1.70
CA ARG A 123 15.97 11.71 -2.90
C ARG A 123 15.39 12.95 -3.58
N TYR A 124 14.81 13.87 -2.81
CA TYR A 124 14.32 15.14 -3.35
C TYR A 124 15.43 15.96 -4.05
N ALA A 125 16.65 15.94 -3.51
CA ALA A 125 17.78 16.66 -4.07
C ALA A 125 18.38 16.00 -5.33
N SER A 126 18.21 14.69 -5.52
CA SER A 126 18.92 13.92 -6.54
C SER A 126 18.04 13.37 -7.66
N GLU A 127 16.73 13.26 -7.45
CA GLU A 127 15.81 12.65 -8.41
C GLU A 127 14.73 13.65 -8.87
N PRO A 128 14.65 13.96 -10.18
CA PRO A 128 13.59 14.81 -10.73
C PRO A 128 12.20 14.23 -10.49
N GLY A 129 11.22 15.10 -10.20
CA GLY A 129 9.82 14.69 -10.02
C GLY A 129 9.49 14.09 -8.65
N GLN A 130 10.43 14.11 -7.70
CA GLN A 130 10.17 13.69 -6.33
C GLN A 130 9.47 14.78 -5.52
N PHE A 131 8.63 14.36 -4.57
CA PHE A 131 7.91 15.27 -3.71
C PHE A 131 8.80 15.74 -2.56
N GLN A 132 8.80 17.05 -2.33
CA GLN A 132 9.36 17.61 -1.11
C GLN A 132 8.49 17.20 0.08
N MET A 133 9.14 16.71 1.13
CA MET A 133 8.51 16.29 2.39
C MET A 133 9.18 17.07 3.52
N ASP A 134 8.39 17.73 4.36
CA ASP A 134 8.91 18.48 5.51
C ASP A 134 8.83 17.69 6.82
N ASP A 135 9.51 18.16 7.86
CA ASP A 135 9.59 17.48 9.16
C ASP A 135 8.22 17.34 9.84
N THR A 136 7.33 18.32 9.65
CA THR A 136 5.97 18.27 10.20
C THR A 136 5.15 17.15 9.56
N GLU A 137 5.30 16.94 8.26
CA GLU A 137 4.67 15.81 7.56
C GLU A 137 5.22 14.48 8.03
N LEU A 138 6.55 14.35 8.13
CA LEU A 138 7.18 13.10 8.58
C LEU A 138 6.73 12.71 9.99
N GLU A 139 6.72 13.67 10.93
CA GLU A 139 6.23 13.47 12.29
C GLU A 139 4.75 13.07 12.30
N GLY A 140 3.92 13.77 11.51
CA GLY A 140 2.51 13.45 11.34
C GLY A 140 2.29 12.02 10.83
N TRP A 141 3.09 11.57 9.86
CA TRP A 141 3.01 10.22 9.31
C TRP A 141 3.41 9.15 10.32
N HIS A 142 4.45 9.38 11.11
CA HIS A 142 4.80 8.51 12.22
C HIS A 142 3.66 8.42 13.26
N GLY A 143 2.93 9.51 13.49
CA GLY A 143 1.79 9.55 14.42
C GLY A 143 0.57 8.74 13.96
N VAL A 144 0.37 8.57 12.65
CA VAL A 144 -0.78 7.83 12.09
C VAL A 144 -0.43 6.41 11.62
N PHE A 145 0.85 6.11 11.40
CA PHE A 145 1.30 4.81 10.92
C PHE A 145 1.18 3.74 12.00
N GLN A 146 0.43 2.69 11.71
CA GLN A 146 0.24 1.55 12.61
C GLN A 146 1.24 0.45 12.24
N VAL A 147 2.34 0.37 12.98
CA VAL A 147 3.41 -0.62 12.79
C VAL A 147 2.82 -2.04 12.82
N PRO A 148 3.14 -2.91 11.84
CA PRO A 148 2.70 -4.30 11.85
C PRO A 148 3.14 -5.05 13.10
N ASP A 149 2.22 -5.76 13.73
CA ASP A 149 2.51 -6.62 14.89
C ASP A 149 2.99 -8.03 14.45
N GLU A 150 3.40 -8.84 15.42
CA GLU A 150 3.88 -10.21 15.17
C GLU A 150 2.80 -11.11 14.56
N ASP A 151 1.53 -10.89 14.89
CA ASP A 151 0.39 -11.63 14.34
C ASP A 151 0.23 -11.34 12.84
N GLU A 152 0.36 -10.07 12.43
CA GLU A 152 0.33 -9.66 11.03
C GLU A 152 1.50 -10.25 10.23
N LEU A 153 2.70 -10.29 10.82
CA LEU A 153 3.92 -10.78 10.16
C LEU A 153 3.99 -12.31 10.06
N SER A 154 3.44 -13.03 11.05
CA SER A 154 3.41 -14.50 11.07
C SER A 154 2.23 -15.11 10.30
N GLY A 155 1.28 -14.28 9.84
CA GLY A 155 0.07 -14.75 9.17
C GLY A 155 -0.99 -15.30 10.12
N ALA A 156 -0.93 -14.92 11.41
CA ALA A 156 -1.88 -15.33 12.45
C ALA A 156 -3.34 -14.88 12.16
N PRO A 157 -4.36 -15.35 12.89
CA PRO A 157 -5.75 -15.07 12.58
C PRO A 157 -6.06 -13.57 12.42
N ILE A 158 -6.89 -13.27 11.42
CA ILE A 158 -7.30 -11.91 11.10
C ILE A 158 -8.28 -11.42 12.18
N PRO A 159 -8.11 -10.19 12.71
CA PRO A 159 -9.03 -9.64 13.71
C PRO A 159 -10.47 -9.51 13.17
N PRO A 160 -11.47 -9.41 14.07
CA PRO A 160 -12.83 -9.12 13.65
C PRO A 160 -12.91 -7.79 12.91
N VAL A 161 -13.86 -7.69 11.98
CA VAL A 161 -14.12 -6.45 11.23
C VAL A 161 -14.50 -5.31 12.19
N PRO A 162 -14.07 -4.06 11.92
CA PRO A 162 -14.44 -2.90 12.74
C PRO A 162 -15.97 -2.72 12.88
N PRO A 163 -16.45 -2.15 14.00
CA PRO A 163 -17.87 -1.85 14.19
C PRO A 163 -18.46 -1.03 13.04
N GLY A 164 -19.69 -1.34 12.65
CA GLY A 164 -20.37 -0.67 11.53
C GLY A 164 -20.16 -1.34 10.16
N HIS A 165 -19.30 -2.36 10.06
CA HIS A 165 -19.08 -3.11 8.83
C HIS A 165 -19.49 -4.59 8.98
N ARG A 166 -20.08 -5.16 7.92
CA ARG A 166 -20.56 -6.56 7.91
C ARG A 166 -19.42 -7.57 7.71
N THR A 167 -18.49 -7.23 6.83
CA THR A 167 -17.36 -8.07 6.41
C THR A 167 -16.16 -7.19 6.10
N TRP A 168 -14.97 -7.79 6.05
CA TRP A 168 -13.77 -7.10 5.58
C TRP A 168 -13.88 -6.61 4.14
N SER A 169 -14.62 -7.32 3.29
CA SER A 169 -14.92 -6.91 1.91
C SER A 169 -15.78 -5.64 1.86
N HIS A 170 -16.82 -5.55 2.72
CA HIS A 170 -17.61 -4.33 2.89
C HIS A 170 -16.78 -3.17 3.47
N TRP A 171 -15.87 -3.43 4.42
CA TRP A 171 -14.94 -2.40 4.88
C TRP A 171 -14.02 -1.93 3.73
N ALA A 172 -13.46 -2.85 2.96
CA ALA A 172 -12.56 -2.57 1.86
C ALA A 172 -13.22 -1.72 0.76
N SER A 173 -14.49 -1.98 0.41
CA SER A 173 -15.21 -1.17 -0.58
C SER A 173 -15.52 0.25 -0.09
N THR A 174 -15.60 0.48 1.23
CA THR A 174 -15.68 1.85 1.77
C THR A 174 -14.34 2.57 1.75
N ARG A 175 -13.23 1.85 2.00
CA ARG A 175 -11.86 2.39 1.96
C ARG A 175 -11.38 2.68 0.53
N TRP A 176 -11.77 1.82 -0.41
CA TRP A 176 -11.42 1.87 -1.82
C TRP A 176 -12.70 1.87 -2.67
N PRO A 177 -13.30 3.05 -2.94
CA PRO A 177 -14.65 3.15 -3.51
C PRO A 177 -14.86 2.50 -4.90
N SER A 178 -13.79 2.16 -5.60
CA SER A 178 -13.83 1.49 -6.91
C SER A 178 -13.72 -0.04 -6.83
N LEU A 179 -13.42 -0.58 -5.65
CA LEU A 179 -13.32 -2.01 -5.37
C LEU A 179 -14.73 -2.57 -5.10
N PRO A 180 -15.23 -3.53 -5.90
CA PRO A 180 -16.47 -4.23 -5.58
C PRO A 180 -16.35 -5.00 -4.26
N GLU A 181 -17.48 -5.30 -3.60
CA GLU A 181 -17.47 -6.31 -2.53
C GLU A 181 -17.14 -7.68 -3.15
N LEU A 182 -15.90 -8.13 -2.95
CA LEU A 182 -15.33 -9.44 -3.34
C LEU A 182 -15.70 -10.55 -2.35
#